data_AF-A0A1I6S4J0-F1
#
_entry.id   AF-A0A1I6S4J0-F1
#
_cell.length_a   1.000
_cell.length_b   1.000
_cell.length_c   1.000
_cell.angle_alpha   90.00
_cell.angle_beta   90.00
_cell.angle_gamma   90.00
#
_symmetry.space_group_name_H-M   'P 1'
#
loop_
_entity.id
_entity.type
_entity.pdbx_description
1 polymer ?
#
loop_
_entity_poly.entity_id
_entity_poly.type
_entity_poly.pdbx_seq_one_letter_code
_entity_poly.pdbx_strand_id
1 'polypeptide(L)'
;MYKTDQIKISVDQIKELKIKLKENVWFRFFLHHVNNIETWIDFESEFANALDLVAIFSEKAERIYQFNEKLEELVLCRTEKEQNKYILFKEKSIQKLFLLGILDSLIENTRNAKINRKYYRNNKLDLDINSHLIIEDLERNLNNFIKLFDWYLVNIVEELSPYNKTNKEKFTFDIEHLDILSFNYTRTLNRFYTLDTKIEFIHGRVGKSLVLGISDLKNEFLKKFKNYSFTKYHQKLLNNTDYLFLRENKKLMSLIDSNSTGQKNINIYIWGHSLAESDESYINEIFSFNQKPNVQCLVTVYFHGNDAPQLLNNLLDILKKDKVELWMKKGWLKFQENPNIAEINGIRPVELPKIAEA
;
A
#
# COMPACT_ATOMS: atom_id res chain seq x y z
N MET A 1 -14.59 9.22 20.65
CA MET A 1 -13.56 8.15 20.58
C MET A 1 -12.20 8.64 21.05
N TYR A 2 -11.64 9.71 20.46
CA TYR A 2 -10.31 10.25 20.81
C TYR A 2 -10.35 11.73 21.24
N LYS A 3 -9.38 12.14 22.07
CA LYS A 3 -9.17 13.54 22.52
C LYS A 3 -8.49 14.37 21.43
N THR A 4 -9.24 14.77 20.40
CA THR A 4 -8.69 15.48 19.24
C THR A 4 -8.34 16.95 19.53
N ASP A 5 -8.94 17.53 20.56
CA ASP A 5 -8.67 18.89 21.07
C ASP A 5 -7.24 19.08 21.58
N GLN A 6 -6.54 17.98 21.86
CA GLN A 6 -5.15 17.99 22.34
C GLN A 6 -4.13 18.06 21.20
N ILE A 7 -4.55 17.80 19.96
CA ILE A 7 -3.67 17.85 18.79
C ILE A 7 -3.43 19.32 18.42
N LYS A 8 -2.18 19.77 18.55
CA LYS A 8 -1.78 21.16 18.25
C LYS A 8 -0.98 21.21 16.96
N ILE A 9 -1.54 21.89 15.96
CA ILE A 9 -0.88 22.15 14.68
C ILE A 9 -0.91 23.67 14.45
N SER A 10 0.24 24.25 14.16
CA SER A 10 0.32 25.68 13.89
C SER A 10 -0.30 26.04 12.53
N VAL A 11 -0.78 27.27 12.40
CA VAL A 11 -1.32 27.79 11.15
C VAL A 11 -0.29 27.73 10.01
N ASP A 12 0.99 27.96 10.31
CA ASP A 12 2.05 27.94 9.31
C ASP A 12 2.36 26.52 8.83
N GLN A 13 2.35 25.52 9.73
CA GLN A 13 2.40 24.11 9.33
C GLN A 13 1.24 23.73 8.41
N ILE A 14 0.02 24.22 8.68
CA ILE A 14 -1.14 23.96 7.82
C ILE A 14 -0.96 24.60 6.44
N LYS A 15 -0.44 25.83 6.37
CA LYS A 15 -0.17 26.50 5.08
C LYS A 15 0.86 25.72 4.27
N GLU A 16 1.96 25.32 4.89
CA GLU A 16 3.01 24.55 4.24
C GLU A 16 2.48 23.19 3.76
N LEU A 17 1.70 22.50 4.59
CA LEU A 17 1.07 21.23 4.22
C LEU A 17 0.16 21.38 3.00
N LYS A 18 -0.67 22.42 2.96
CA LYS A 18 -1.55 22.70 1.82
C LYS A 18 -0.77 22.91 0.52
N ILE A 19 0.38 23.58 0.57
CA ILE A 19 1.25 23.79 -0.60
C ILE A 19 1.81 22.44 -1.06
N LYS A 20 2.44 21.68 -0.15
CA LYS A 20 3.05 20.38 -0.47
C LYS A 20 2.04 19.37 -1.02
N LEU A 21 0.82 19.34 -0.48
CA LEU A 21 -0.25 18.48 -0.98
C LEU A 21 -0.69 18.87 -2.41
N LYS A 22 -0.81 20.17 -2.70
CA LYS A 22 -1.18 20.66 -4.04
C LYS A 22 -0.10 20.40 -5.09
N GLU A 23 1.16 20.40 -4.69
CA GLU A 23 2.29 20.16 -5.60
C GLU A 23 2.52 18.66 -5.86
N ASN A 24 2.15 17.80 -4.93
CA ASN A 24 2.39 16.36 -5.03
C ASN A 24 1.44 15.68 -6.03
N VAL A 25 1.99 15.14 -7.12
CA VAL A 25 1.16 14.55 -8.19
C VAL A 25 0.42 13.28 -7.76
N TRP A 26 0.99 12.47 -6.86
CA TRP A 26 0.33 11.27 -6.34
C TRP A 26 -0.85 11.64 -5.45
N PHE A 27 -0.69 12.60 -4.54
CA PHE A 27 -1.80 13.08 -3.74
C PHE A 27 -2.96 13.59 -4.60
N ARG A 28 -2.67 14.43 -5.61
CA ARG A 28 -3.71 14.90 -6.55
C ARG A 28 -4.36 13.77 -7.33
N PHE A 29 -3.56 12.80 -7.79
CA PHE A 29 -4.06 11.63 -8.50
C PHE A 29 -5.06 10.88 -7.61
N PHE A 30 -4.67 10.50 -6.39
CA PHE A 30 -5.57 9.77 -5.50
C PHE A 30 -6.79 10.60 -5.07
N LEU A 31 -6.61 11.90 -4.78
CA LEU A 31 -7.69 12.79 -4.36
C LEU A 31 -8.79 12.96 -5.43
N HIS A 32 -8.42 13.06 -6.71
CA HIS A 32 -9.36 13.39 -7.78
C HIS A 32 -9.75 12.21 -8.67
N HIS A 33 -8.96 11.14 -8.66
CA HIS A 33 -9.21 9.97 -9.50
C HIS A 33 -9.87 8.82 -8.74
N VAL A 34 -9.55 8.68 -7.45
CA VAL A 34 -9.97 7.52 -6.67
C VAL A 34 -10.99 7.95 -5.63
N ASN A 35 -12.25 7.93 -6.05
CA ASN A 35 -13.36 8.38 -5.20
C ASN A 35 -13.64 7.43 -4.03
N ASN A 36 -13.32 6.13 -4.19
CA ASN A 36 -13.50 5.10 -3.16
C ASN A 36 -12.21 4.28 -3.04
N ILE A 37 -11.32 4.67 -2.13
CA ILE A 37 -10.27 3.76 -1.61
C ILE A 37 -10.87 3.15 -0.35
N GLU A 38 -11.32 1.91 -0.42
CA GLU A 38 -11.86 1.20 0.75
C GLU A 38 -10.73 0.52 1.52
N THR A 39 -9.68 0.06 0.82
CA THR A 39 -8.57 -0.69 1.40
C THR A 39 -7.21 -0.26 0.84
N TRP A 40 -6.13 -0.66 1.53
CA TRP A 40 -4.76 -0.51 1.03
C TRP A 40 -4.52 -1.25 -0.29
N ILE A 41 -5.26 -2.34 -0.53
CA ILE A 41 -5.18 -3.13 -1.77
C ILE A 41 -5.65 -2.27 -2.96
N ASP A 42 -6.72 -1.50 -2.77
CA ASP A 42 -7.26 -0.61 -3.81
C ASP A 42 -6.26 0.49 -4.16
N PHE A 43 -5.61 1.06 -3.14
CA PHE A 43 -4.53 2.03 -3.32
C PHE A 43 -3.36 1.44 -4.15
N GLU A 44 -2.89 0.25 -3.80
CA GLU A 44 -1.78 -0.42 -4.49
C GLU A 44 -2.12 -0.76 -5.94
N SER A 45 -3.34 -1.24 -6.17
CA SER A 45 -3.85 -1.55 -7.51
C SER A 45 -3.93 -0.29 -8.39
N GLU A 46 -4.51 0.79 -7.87
CA GLU A 46 -4.60 2.05 -8.62
C GLU A 46 -3.21 2.69 -8.85
N PHE A 47 -2.29 2.53 -7.90
CA PHE A 47 -0.91 2.96 -8.10
C PHE A 47 -0.23 2.18 -9.24
N ALA A 48 -0.35 0.85 -9.24
CA ALA A 48 0.19 0.01 -10.32
C ALA A 48 -0.41 0.38 -11.68
N ASN A 49 -1.73 0.55 -11.75
CA ASN A 49 -2.44 0.95 -12.97
C ASN A 49 -1.99 2.33 -13.48
N ALA A 50 -1.70 3.26 -12.58
CA ALA A 50 -1.18 4.57 -12.93
C ALA A 50 0.23 4.45 -13.55
N LEU A 51 1.13 3.71 -12.93
CA LEU A 51 2.49 3.48 -13.46
C LEU A 51 2.47 2.78 -14.82
N ASP A 52 1.64 1.75 -14.98
CA ASP A 52 1.46 1.07 -16.27
C ASP A 52 0.96 2.01 -17.36
N LEU A 53 0.05 2.94 -17.03
CA LEU A 53 -0.41 3.97 -17.97
C LEU A 53 0.73 4.91 -18.40
N VAL A 54 1.60 5.30 -17.48
CA VAL A 54 2.79 6.14 -17.80
C VAL A 54 3.77 5.38 -18.69
N ALA A 55 3.98 4.09 -18.41
CA ALA A 55 4.83 3.23 -19.24
C ALA A 55 4.28 3.14 -20.67
N ILE A 56 2.97 2.85 -20.82
CA ILE A 56 2.31 2.80 -22.13
C ILE A 56 2.40 4.14 -22.86
N PHE A 57 2.28 5.27 -22.15
CA PHE A 57 2.47 6.60 -22.72
C PHE A 57 3.89 6.75 -23.28
N SER A 58 4.90 6.37 -22.50
CA SER A 58 6.32 6.47 -22.86
C SER A 58 6.66 5.59 -24.06
N GLU A 59 6.19 4.33 -24.08
CA GLU A 59 6.35 3.41 -25.21
C GLU A 59 5.73 3.95 -26.50
N LYS A 60 4.53 4.54 -26.41
CA LYS A 60 3.88 5.16 -27.57
C LYS A 60 4.65 6.36 -28.10
N ALA A 61 5.17 7.20 -27.21
CA ALA A 61 5.97 8.35 -27.60
C ALA A 61 7.26 7.93 -28.31
N GLU A 62 8.01 7.00 -27.72
CA GLU A 62 9.24 6.45 -28.32
C GLU A 62 8.97 5.83 -29.69
N ARG A 63 7.89 5.06 -29.81
CA ARG A 63 7.47 4.45 -31.08
C ARG A 63 7.18 5.52 -32.13
N ILE A 64 6.36 6.52 -31.82
CA ILE A 64 6.00 7.58 -32.77
C ILE A 64 7.25 8.33 -33.24
N TYR A 65 8.16 8.66 -32.32
CA TYR A 65 9.41 9.32 -32.65
C TYR A 65 10.30 8.45 -33.56
N GLN A 66 10.44 7.16 -33.26
CA GLN A 66 11.22 6.22 -34.10
C GLN A 66 10.70 6.13 -35.53
N PHE A 67 9.38 6.22 -35.75
CA PHE A 67 8.79 6.13 -37.09
C PHE A 67 8.74 7.47 -37.84
N ASN A 68 8.57 8.59 -37.14
CA ASN A 68 8.31 9.89 -37.76
C ASN A 68 9.47 10.90 -37.62
N GLU A 69 10.51 10.55 -36.85
CA GLU A 69 11.61 11.44 -36.43
C GLU A 69 11.14 12.73 -35.73
N LYS A 70 9.89 12.72 -35.27
CA LYS A 70 9.20 13.84 -34.62
C LYS A 70 8.06 13.31 -33.77
N LEU A 71 7.85 13.94 -32.62
CA LEU A 71 6.69 13.73 -31.77
C LEU A 71 5.82 15.00 -31.76
N GLU A 72 4.52 14.86 -32.01
CA GLU A 72 3.60 16.00 -31.92
C GLU A 72 3.29 16.35 -30.45
N GLU A 73 3.10 17.64 -30.16
CA GLU A 73 2.78 18.15 -28.80
C GLU A 73 1.45 17.62 -28.27
N LEU A 74 0.54 17.28 -29.17
CA LEU A 74 -0.85 17.00 -28.85
C LEU A 74 -1.07 15.50 -28.63
N VAL A 75 -1.64 15.17 -27.47
CA VAL A 75 -2.25 13.89 -27.17
C VAL A 75 -3.74 14.00 -27.48
N LEU A 76 -4.22 13.15 -28.39
CA LEU A 76 -5.60 13.19 -28.86
C LEU A 76 -6.47 12.22 -28.06
N CYS A 77 -7.65 12.69 -27.68
CA CYS A 77 -8.75 11.81 -27.31
C CYS A 77 -9.24 11.12 -28.59
N ARG A 78 -9.41 9.78 -28.54
CA ARG A 78 -9.73 8.92 -29.72
C ARG A 78 -10.52 9.66 -30.83
N THR A 79 -9.91 9.75 -32.01
CA THR A 79 -10.56 10.18 -33.25
C THR A 79 -10.92 8.98 -34.12
N GLU A 80 -11.91 9.11 -35.00
CA GLU A 80 -12.38 8.03 -35.90
C GLU A 80 -11.35 7.59 -36.96
N LYS A 81 -10.30 8.39 -37.21
CA LYS A 81 -9.22 8.07 -38.15
C LYS A 81 -7.92 7.79 -37.40
N GLU A 82 -7.20 6.74 -37.80
CA GLU A 82 -5.84 6.49 -37.34
C GLU A 82 -4.94 7.68 -37.72
N GLN A 83 -4.23 8.22 -36.73
CA GLN A 83 -3.27 9.30 -36.94
C GLN A 83 -1.90 8.87 -36.39
N ASN A 84 -1.07 8.28 -37.25
CA ASN A 84 0.20 7.63 -36.87
C ASN A 84 1.29 8.58 -36.30
N LYS A 85 0.99 9.88 -36.22
CA LYS A 85 1.89 10.93 -35.68
C LYS A 85 1.52 11.39 -34.27
N TYR A 86 0.33 11.01 -33.77
CA TYR A 86 -0.19 11.48 -32.49
C TYR A 86 -0.34 10.33 -31.49
N ILE A 87 -0.12 10.64 -30.21
CA ILE A 87 -0.45 9.72 -29.13
C ILE A 87 -1.97 9.72 -28.93
N LEU A 88 -2.59 8.54 -29.02
CA LEU A 88 -4.02 8.37 -28.81
C LEU A 88 -4.32 7.72 -27.46
N PHE A 89 -5.20 8.36 -26.68
CA PHE A 89 -5.73 7.81 -25.42
C PHE A 89 -7.24 8.05 -25.30
N LYS A 90 -7.90 7.30 -24.42
CA LYS A 90 -9.29 7.59 -24.01
C LYS A 90 -9.27 8.76 -23.03
N GLU A 91 -10.39 9.48 -22.94
CA GLU A 91 -10.54 10.64 -22.03
C GLU A 91 -10.08 10.35 -20.60
N LYS A 92 -10.53 9.23 -20.00
CA LYS A 92 -10.11 8.85 -18.63
C LYS A 92 -8.59 8.71 -18.48
N SER A 93 -7.91 8.18 -19.49
CA SER A 93 -6.44 8.04 -19.49
C SER A 93 -5.76 9.40 -19.61
N ILE A 94 -6.29 10.30 -20.44
CA ILE A 94 -5.78 11.68 -20.55
C ILE A 94 -5.91 12.41 -19.22
N GLN A 95 -7.07 12.28 -18.55
CA GLN A 95 -7.29 12.86 -17.22
C GLN A 95 -6.30 12.31 -16.17
N LYS A 96 -6.08 10.98 -16.13
CA LYS A 96 -5.07 10.36 -15.25
C LYS A 96 -3.66 10.91 -15.52
N LEU A 97 -3.23 10.96 -16.79
CA LEU A 97 -1.92 11.49 -17.17
C LEU A 97 -1.76 12.98 -16.83
N PHE A 98 -2.82 13.77 -16.95
CA PHE A 98 -2.86 15.17 -16.52
C PHE A 98 -2.68 15.29 -15.00
N LEU A 99 -3.40 14.50 -14.19
CA LEU A 99 -3.26 14.51 -12.72
C LEU A 99 -1.83 14.14 -12.27
N LEU A 100 -1.20 13.18 -12.98
CA LEU A 100 0.20 12.78 -12.80
C LEU A 100 1.21 13.83 -13.28
N GLY A 101 0.75 14.95 -13.86
CA GLY A 101 1.60 16.05 -14.33
C GLY A 101 2.39 15.73 -15.60
N ILE A 102 1.98 14.69 -16.34
CA ILE A 102 2.57 14.31 -17.65
C ILE A 102 2.04 15.23 -18.76
N LEU A 103 0.83 15.74 -18.59
CA LEU A 103 0.15 16.65 -19.51
C LEU A 103 -0.15 17.97 -18.81
N ASP A 104 -0.06 19.10 -19.53
CA ASP A 104 -0.19 20.45 -18.93
C ASP A 104 -1.59 21.05 -19.00
N SER A 105 -2.32 20.85 -20.11
CA SER A 105 -3.59 21.56 -20.35
C SER A 105 -4.60 20.66 -21.05
N LEU A 106 -5.79 20.52 -20.46
CA LEU A 106 -6.95 19.90 -21.10
C LEU A 106 -7.64 20.93 -22.02
N ILE A 107 -7.81 20.59 -23.29
CA ILE A 107 -8.55 21.41 -24.25
C ILE A 107 -10.04 21.07 -24.13
N GLU A 108 -10.81 21.92 -23.47
CA GLU A 108 -12.21 21.64 -23.05
C GLU A 108 -13.09 21.07 -24.17
N ASN A 109 -13.03 21.67 -25.37
CA ASN A 109 -13.89 21.28 -26.50
C ASN A 109 -13.56 19.91 -27.11
N THR A 110 -12.30 19.46 -27.00
CA THR A 110 -11.83 18.24 -27.67
C THR A 110 -11.40 17.15 -26.70
N ARG A 111 -11.27 17.49 -25.41
CA ARG A 111 -10.66 16.64 -24.37
C ARG A 111 -9.24 16.16 -24.72
N ASN A 112 -8.58 16.83 -25.67
CA ASN A 112 -7.17 16.62 -25.99
C ASN A 112 -6.30 17.28 -24.93
N ALA A 113 -5.02 16.93 -24.89
CA ALA A 113 -4.08 17.59 -23.99
C ALA A 113 -2.68 17.70 -24.58
N LYS A 114 -1.90 18.65 -24.07
CA LYS A 114 -0.51 18.83 -24.47
C LYS A 114 0.44 18.09 -23.55
N ILE A 115 1.47 17.46 -24.12
CA ILE A 115 2.58 16.88 -23.36
C ILE A 115 3.27 18.00 -22.58
N ASN A 116 3.59 17.75 -21.30
CA ASN A 116 4.27 18.74 -20.49
C ASN A 116 5.64 19.04 -21.07
N ARG A 117 5.89 20.34 -21.32
CA ARG A 117 7.07 20.82 -22.05
C ARG A 117 8.40 20.39 -21.42
N LYS A 118 8.44 20.25 -20.09
CA LYS A 118 9.66 19.88 -19.37
C LYS A 118 10.17 18.48 -19.73
N TYR A 119 9.33 17.62 -20.29
CA TYR A 119 9.72 16.26 -20.67
C TYR A 119 10.28 16.17 -22.08
N TYR A 120 10.24 17.23 -22.89
CA TYR A 120 10.92 17.22 -24.19
C TYR A 120 12.43 17.25 -24.03
N ARG A 121 13.15 16.44 -24.81
CA ARG A 121 14.62 16.46 -24.81
C ARG A 121 15.11 17.85 -25.21
N ASN A 122 15.99 18.41 -24.39
CA ASN A 122 16.55 19.76 -24.57
C ASN A 122 15.49 20.88 -24.70
N ASN A 123 14.28 20.67 -24.17
CA ASN A 123 13.13 21.60 -24.32
C ASN A 123 12.73 21.87 -25.79
N LYS A 124 13.05 20.95 -26.71
CA LYS A 124 12.74 21.07 -28.13
C LYS A 124 11.50 20.24 -28.48
N LEU A 125 10.42 20.92 -28.90
CA LEU A 125 9.10 20.32 -29.13
C LEU A 125 9.03 19.39 -30.36
N ASP A 126 10.05 19.41 -31.21
CA ASP A 126 10.21 18.56 -32.38
C ASP A 126 11.00 17.27 -32.09
N LEU A 127 11.61 17.16 -30.91
CA LEU A 127 12.34 15.97 -30.48
C LEU A 127 11.47 15.00 -29.66
N ASP A 128 12.04 13.84 -29.36
CA ASP A 128 11.47 12.85 -28.44
C ASP A 128 11.34 13.40 -27.01
N ILE A 129 10.56 12.69 -26.19
CA ILE A 129 10.51 12.89 -24.75
C ILE A 129 11.65 12.19 -24.02
N ASN A 130 11.92 12.65 -22.79
CA ASN A 130 12.78 11.99 -21.84
C ASN A 130 11.91 11.17 -20.88
N SER A 131 11.59 9.93 -21.28
CA SER A 131 10.83 8.98 -20.45
C SER A 131 11.48 8.75 -19.08
N HIS A 132 12.82 8.79 -19.01
CA HIS A 132 13.53 8.65 -17.75
C HIS A 132 13.22 9.79 -16.78
N LEU A 133 13.20 11.04 -17.26
CA LEU A 133 12.85 12.22 -16.46
C LEU A 133 11.41 12.15 -15.94
N ILE A 134 10.47 11.61 -16.72
CA ILE A 134 9.09 11.38 -16.25
C ILE A 134 9.10 10.45 -15.03
N ILE A 135 9.82 9.34 -15.13
CA ILE A 135 9.88 8.35 -14.06
C ILE A 135 10.62 8.90 -12.82
N GLU A 136 11.73 9.61 -12.99
CA GLU A 136 12.45 10.28 -11.89
C GLU A 136 11.58 11.30 -11.16
N ASP A 137 10.78 12.07 -11.90
CA ASP A 137 9.83 13.02 -11.32
C ASP A 137 8.75 12.31 -10.51
N LEU A 138 8.22 11.20 -11.01
CA LEU A 138 7.23 10.39 -10.29
C LEU A 138 7.80 9.73 -9.04
N GLU A 139 9.03 9.23 -9.08
CA GLU A 139 9.72 8.66 -7.93
C GLU A 139 9.97 9.73 -6.85
N ARG A 140 10.46 10.91 -7.26
CA ARG A 140 10.64 12.03 -6.34
C ARG A 140 9.32 12.45 -5.69
N ASN A 141 8.24 12.48 -6.47
CA ASN A 141 6.90 12.74 -5.94
C ASN A 141 6.42 11.65 -4.98
N LEU A 142 6.73 10.37 -5.23
CA LEU A 142 6.37 9.27 -4.32
C LEU A 142 7.09 9.45 -2.98
N ASN A 143 8.39 9.71 -3.01
CA ASN A 143 9.17 9.94 -1.80
C ASN A 143 8.64 11.13 -0.99
N ASN A 144 8.21 12.20 -1.67
CA ASN A 144 7.55 13.34 -1.01
C ASN A 144 6.17 12.97 -0.45
N PHE A 145 5.40 12.14 -1.17
CA PHE A 145 4.11 11.64 -0.71
C PHE A 145 4.26 10.80 0.56
N ILE A 146 5.25 9.91 0.60
CA ILE A 146 5.58 9.09 1.78
C ILE A 146 5.92 9.97 2.98
N LYS A 147 6.70 11.04 2.79
CA LYS A 147 7.02 12.01 3.87
C LYS A 147 5.78 12.75 4.36
N LEU A 148 4.86 13.11 3.47
CA LEU A 148 3.59 13.75 3.84
C LEU A 148 2.70 12.79 4.63
N PHE A 149 2.67 11.53 4.22
CA PHE A 149 1.93 10.49 4.92
C PHE A 149 2.53 10.19 6.29
N ASP A 150 3.86 10.09 6.40
CA ASP A 150 4.55 9.95 7.68
C ASP A 150 4.27 11.13 8.62
N TRP A 151 4.32 12.35 8.08
CA TRP A 151 3.95 13.55 8.85
C TRP A 151 2.53 13.46 9.41
N TYR A 152 1.55 13.02 8.61
CA TYR A 152 0.17 12.82 9.07
C TYR A 152 0.09 11.77 10.18
N LEU A 153 0.77 10.63 10.00
CA LEU A 153 0.79 9.58 11.01
C LEU A 153 1.43 10.06 12.32
N VAL A 154 2.55 10.79 12.26
CA VAL A 154 3.24 11.34 13.44
C VAL A 154 2.38 12.39 14.15
N ASN A 155 1.90 13.40 13.42
CA ASN A 155 1.35 14.60 14.05
C ASN A 155 -0.15 14.50 14.34
N ILE A 156 -0.83 13.53 13.74
CA ILE A 156 -2.27 13.30 13.94
C ILE A 156 -2.48 11.96 14.63
N VAL A 157 -2.13 10.85 13.96
CA VAL A 157 -2.55 9.51 14.40
C VAL A 157 -1.82 9.07 15.68
N GLU A 158 -0.51 9.33 15.77
CA GLU A 158 0.29 9.04 16.96
C GLU A 158 -0.02 9.99 18.13
N GLU A 159 -0.79 11.07 17.92
CA GLU A 159 -1.26 11.97 18.98
C GLU A 159 -2.68 11.61 19.48
N LEU A 160 -3.43 10.79 18.73
CA LEU A 160 -4.76 10.35 19.16
C LEU A 160 -4.69 9.52 20.45
N SER A 161 -5.35 9.98 21.50
CA SER A 161 -5.51 9.23 22.75
C SER A 161 -7.00 8.95 23.03
N PRO A 162 -7.36 7.73 23.48
CA PRO A 162 -8.76 7.44 23.80
C PRO A 162 -9.20 8.25 25.04
N TYR A 163 -10.50 8.57 25.11
CA TYR A 163 -11.06 9.22 26.30
C TYR A 163 -11.00 8.30 27.53
N ASN A 164 -11.29 7.02 27.33
CA ASN A 164 -11.32 6.00 28.37
C ASN A 164 -10.04 5.17 28.33
N LYS A 165 -9.59 4.69 29.50
CA LYS A 165 -8.51 3.71 29.59
C LYS A 165 -8.98 2.41 28.92
N THR A 166 -8.17 1.92 28.00
CA THR A 166 -8.39 0.65 27.31
C THR A 166 -8.15 -0.53 28.25
N ASN A 167 -9.10 -1.46 28.29
CA ASN A 167 -9.08 -2.67 29.09
C ASN A 167 -8.49 -3.84 28.26
N LYS A 168 -7.37 -4.38 28.74
CA LYS A 168 -6.65 -5.49 28.12
C LYS A 168 -7.17 -6.87 28.55
N GLU A 169 -7.82 -6.97 29.71
CA GLU A 169 -8.23 -8.24 30.33
C GLU A 169 -9.36 -8.95 29.58
N LYS A 170 -9.88 -8.32 28.52
CA LYS A 170 -10.99 -8.82 27.73
C LYS A 170 -10.57 -9.45 26.40
N PHE A 171 -9.26 -9.55 26.11
CA PHE A 171 -8.80 -10.37 25.00
C PHE A 171 -8.93 -11.86 25.33
N THR A 172 -9.27 -12.68 24.34
CA THR A 172 -9.38 -14.14 24.50
C THR A 172 -8.02 -14.85 24.52
N PHE A 173 -6.93 -14.09 24.39
CA PHE A 173 -5.55 -14.54 24.43
C PHE A 173 -4.70 -13.52 25.19
N ASP A 174 -3.65 -14.00 25.84
CA ASP A 174 -2.73 -13.15 26.59
C ASP A 174 -1.76 -12.45 25.64
N ILE A 175 -2.05 -11.17 25.37
CA ILE A 175 -1.28 -10.34 24.45
C ILE A 175 0.14 -10.02 24.95
N GLU A 176 0.38 -10.08 26.27
CA GLU A 176 1.68 -9.74 26.85
C GLU A 176 2.74 -10.82 26.56
N HIS A 177 2.28 -12.04 26.27
CA HIS A 177 3.13 -13.19 25.94
C HIS A 177 3.26 -13.46 24.42
N LEU A 178 2.75 -12.56 23.58
CA LEU A 178 2.85 -12.70 22.12
C LEU A 178 4.06 -11.94 21.55
N ASP A 179 4.75 -12.59 20.61
CA ASP A 179 5.64 -11.89 19.68
C ASP A 179 4.77 -11.24 18.58
N ILE A 180 4.74 -9.91 18.52
CA ILE A 180 3.82 -9.18 17.65
C ILE A 180 4.54 -8.70 16.38
N LEU A 181 4.01 -9.12 15.23
CA LEU A 181 4.43 -8.66 13.91
C LEU A 181 3.34 -7.73 13.36
N SER A 182 3.65 -6.43 13.27
CA SER A 182 2.70 -5.43 12.79
C SER A 182 2.95 -5.08 11.33
N PHE A 183 1.89 -5.19 10.54
CA PHE A 183 1.81 -4.68 9.17
C PHE A 183 1.34 -3.23 9.13
N ASN A 184 0.92 -2.67 10.27
CA ASN A 184 0.56 -1.27 10.41
C ASN A 184 1.80 -0.42 10.71
N TYR A 185 1.76 0.87 10.37
CA TYR A 185 2.88 1.79 10.59
C TYR A 185 2.93 2.40 12.00
N THR A 186 1.81 2.39 12.71
CA THR A 186 1.60 3.16 13.96
C THR A 186 1.79 2.28 15.20
N ARG A 187 2.16 2.90 16.32
CA ARG A 187 2.35 2.23 17.61
C ARG A 187 1.06 2.15 18.42
N THR A 188 -0.10 2.27 17.76
CA THR A 188 -1.42 2.30 18.39
C THR A 188 -1.63 1.15 19.36
N LEU A 189 -1.20 -0.06 19.00
CA LEU A 189 -1.31 -1.23 19.87
C LEU A 189 -0.51 -1.06 21.18
N ASN A 190 0.77 -0.70 21.10
CA ASN A 190 1.60 -0.48 22.29
C ASN A 190 1.13 0.71 23.13
N ARG A 191 0.71 1.79 22.46
CA ARG A 191 0.21 3.00 23.13
C ARG A 191 -1.05 2.72 23.94
N PHE A 192 -1.94 1.85 23.45
CA PHE A 192 -3.24 1.62 24.09
C PHE A 192 -3.28 0.34 24.93
N TYR A 193 -2.60 -0.73 24.51
CA TYR A 193 -2.81 -2.07 25.08
C TYR A 193 -1.55 -2.74 25.60
N THR A 194 -0.34 -2.37 25.19
CA THR A 194 0.85 -3.15 25.57
C THR A 194 2.11 -2.29 25.60
N LEU A 195 2.33 -1.55 26.69
CA LEU A 195 3.47 -0.62 26.76
C LEU A 195 4.83 -1.34 26.64
N ASP A 196 4.94 -2.58 27.13
CA ASP A 196 6.21 -3.30 27.22
C ASP A 196 6.38 -4.42 26.16
N THR A 197 5.35 -4.73 25.38
CA THR A 197 5.45 -5.79 24.35
C THR A 197 6.26 -5.30 23.16
N LYS A 198 7.26 -6.10 22.75
CA LYS A 198 8.05 -5.82 21.58
C LYS A 198 7.21 -6.05 20.31
N ILE A 199 7.05 -5.00 19.50
CA ILE A 199 6.42 -5.07 18.18
C ILE A 199 7.49 -4.91 17.11
N GLU A 200 7.55 -5.86 16.19
CA GLU A 200 8.31 -5.74 14.95
C GLU A 200 7.42 -5.19 13.83
N PHE A 201 7.91 -4.21 13.09
CA PHE A 201 7.14 -3.47 12.08
C PHE A 201 7.58 -3.86 10.67
N ILE A 202 6.79 -4.70 10.00
CA ILE A 202 7.15 -5.36 8.74
C ILE A 202 7.27 -4.37 7.56
N HIS A 203 6.34 -3.42 7.47
CA HIS A 203 6.33 -2.38 6.43
C HIS A 203 7.02 -1.07 6.89
N GLY A 204 7.87 -1.16 7.89
CA GLY A 204 8.48 0.00 8.52
C GLY A 204 7.54 0.71 9.50
N ARG A 205 8.05 1.77 10.12
CA ARG A 205 7.43 2.42 11.28
C ARG A 205 7.43 3.93 11.13
N VAL A 206 6.32 4.53 11.56
CA VAL A 206 6.15 5.99 11.67
C VAL A 206 7.35 6.67 12.35
N GLY A 207 7.78 7.80 11.78
CA GLY A 207 8.94 8.58 12.23
C GLY A 207 10.30 7.94 11.95
N LYS A 208 10.35 6.87 11.13
CA LYS A 208 11.57 6.24 10.62
C LYS A 208 11.50 6.12 9.10
N SER A 209 11.14 4.94 8.61
CA SER A 209 10.98 4.63 7.19
C SER A 209 9.65 3.92 7.03
N LEU A 210 8.85 4.37 6.06
CA LEU A 210 7.62 3.71 5.65
C LEU A 210 7.85 3.03 4.31
N VAL A 211 7.23 1.87 4.13
CA VAL A 211 7.22 1.13 2.87
C VAL A 211 5.87 1.35 2.22
N LEU A 212 5.84 2.09 1.11
CA LEU A 212 4.60 2.40 0.39
C LEU A 212 4.88 2.37 -1.11
N GLY A 213 4.30 1.38 -1.77
CA GLY A 213 4.57 1.08 -3.17
C GLY A 213 3.73 -0.08 -3.65
N ILE A 214 4.01 -0.55 -4.86
CA ILE A 214 3.35 -1.71 -5.45
C ILE A 214 4.08 -3.00 -5.07
N SER A 215 3.43 -4.15 -5.21
CA SER A 215 4.07 -5.45 -4.96
C SER A 215 5.21 -5.72 -5.95
N ASP A 216 4.95 -5.58 -7.25
CA ASP A 216 5.93 -5.76 -8.32
C ASP A 216 5.56 -4.96 -9.58
N LEU A 217 6.54 -4.78 -10.47
CA LEU A 217 6.33 -4.15 -11.78
C LEU A 217 5.67 -5.15 -12.74
N LYS A 218 4.51 -4.80 -13.30
CA LYS A 218 3.86 -5.63 -14.34
C LYS A 218 4.35 -5.28 -15.74
N ASN A 219 4.52 -4.00 -16.04
CA ASN A 219 4.92 -3.53 -17.36
C ASN A 219 6.43 -3.75 -17.67
N GLU A 220 6.72 -4.32 -18.84
CA GLU A 220 8.08 -4.66 -19.29
C GLU A 220 8.97 -3.43 -19.55
N PHE A 221 8.39 -2.29 -19.95
CA PHE A 221 9.13 -1.03 -20.08
C PHE A 221 9.73 -0.62 -18.73
N LEU A 222 8.94 -0.64 -17.66
CA LEU A 222 9.42 -0.29 -16.31
C LEU A 222 10.50 -1.25 -15.83
N LYS A 223 10.36 -2.56 -16.12
CA LYS A 223 11.39 -3.57 -15.81
C LYS A 223 12.68 -3.34 -16.60
N LYS A 224 12.58 -3.05 -17.90
CA LYS A 224 13.72 -2.76 -18.78
C LYS A 224 14.58 -1.62 -18.23
N PHE A 225 13.94 -0.59 -17.68
CA PHE A 225 14.62 0.56 -17.08
C PHE A 225 14.88 0.42 -15.57
N LYS A 226 14.64 -0.77 -14.99
CA LYS A 226 14.89 -1.10 -13.58
C LYS A 226 14.23 -0.14 -12.60
N ASN A 227 13.00 0.28 -12.87
CA ASN A 227 12.24 1.22 -12.03
C ASN A 227 11.68 0.54 -10.78
N TYR A 228 12.50 -0.25 -10.09
CA TYR A 228 12.10 -1.01 -8.91
C TYR A 228 11.91 -0.13 -7.68
N SER A 229 12.31 1.14 -7.70
CA SER A 229 12.08 2.10 -6.61
C SER A 229 10.60 2.27 -6.21
N PHE A 230 9.66 1.97 -7.12
CA PHE A 230 8.23 1.95 -6.83
C PHE A 230 7.75 0.69 -6.10
N THR A 231 8.56 -0.37 -6.03
CA THR A 231 8.16 -1.63 -5.41
C THR A 231 8.45 -1.64 -3.91
N LYS A 232 7.58 -2.32 -3.16
CA LYS A 232 7.75 -2.48 -1.72
C LYS A 232 9.05 -3.22 -1.38
N TYR A 233 9.36 -4.31 -2.06
CA TYR A 233 10.58 -5.08 -1.76
C TYR A 233 11.85 -4.24 -1.94
N HIS A 234 11.92 -3.41 -2.99
CA HIS A 234 13.07 -2.52 -3.18
C HIS A 234 13.20 -1.53 -2.03
N GLN A 235 12.10 -0.89 -1.63
CA GLN A 235 12.08 0.03 -0.49
C GLN A 235 12.48 -0.66 0.81
N LYS A 236 12.01 -1.90 1.03
CA LYS A 236 12.35 -2.66 2.23
C LYS A 236 13.82 -3.06 2.29
N LEU A 237 14.39 -3.49 1.16
CA LEU A 237 15.83 -3.77 1.03
C LEU A 237 16.66 -2.51 1.30
N LEU A 238 16.28 -1.39 0.70
CA LEU A 238 16.99 -0.12 0.87
C LEU A 238 16.90 0.41 2.31
N ASN A 239 15.75 0.25 2.95
CA ASN A 239 15.50 0.75 4.31
C ASN A 239 15.86 -0.27 5.41
N ASN A 240 16.36 -1.46 5.06
CA ASN A 240 16.63 -2.57 5.97
C ASN A 240 15.41 -2.96 6.84
N THR A 241 14.21 -2.95 6.27
CA THR A 241 12.97 -3.32 6.99
C THR A 241 12.51 -4.75 6.71
N ASP A 242 13.09 -5.47 5.74
CA ASP A 242 12.54 -6.74 5.23
C ASP A 242 12.94 -8.02 5.97
N TYR A 243 13.87 -7.95 6.93
CA TYR A 243 14.66 -9.15 7.27
C TYR A 243 14.25 -9.91 8.53
N LEU A 244 13.13 -9.59 9.18
CA LEU A 244 12.75 -10.25 10.43
C LEU A 244 11.29 -10.69 10.41
N PHE A 245 11.00 -11.77 9.68
CA PHE A 245 9.72 -12.47 9.82
C PHE A 245 9.92 -13.73 10.68
N LEU A 246 9.21 -14.83 10.40
CA LEU A 246 9.17 -15.99 11.29
C LEU A 246 10.45 -16.84 11.17
N ARG A 247 11.00 -17.01 9.97
CA ARG A 247 12.22 -17.79 9.70
C ARG A 247 13.48 -17.15 10.25
N GLU A 248 13.49 -15.83 10.40
CA GLU A 248 14.62 -15.12 10.99
C GLU A 248 14.47 -14.96 12.51
N ASN A 249 13.31 -15.31 13.07
CA ASN A 249 13.11 -15.37 14.51
C ASN A 249 13.89 -16.55 15.10
N LYS A 250 15.09 -16.27 15.61
CA LYS A 250 15.98 -17.27 16.22
C LYS A 250 15.33 -18.08 17.34
N LYS A 251 14.46 -17.45 18.15
CA LYS A 251 13.75 -18.15 19.23
C LYS A 251 12.79 -19.18 18.64
N LEU A 252 11.97 -18.78 17.67
CA LEU A 252 11.05 -19.69 16.97
C LEU A 252 11.81 -20.80 16.25
N MET A 253 12.85 -20.47 15.49
CA MET A 253 13.63 -21.46 14.76
C MET A 253 14.36 -22.43 15.68
N SER A 254 14.91 -21.96 16.80
CA SER A 254 15.51 -22.85 17.80
C SER A 254 14.51 -23.83 18.41
N LEU A 255 13.24 -23.41 18.57
CA LEU A 255 12.18 -24.30 19.05
C LEU A 255 11.83 -25.37 18.00
N ILE A 256 11.75 -24.96 16.72
CA ILE A 256 11.39 -25.83 15.59
C ILE A 256 12.51 -26.84 15.29
N ASP A 257 13.76 -26.39 15.29
CA ASP A 257 14.91 -27.22 14.91
C ASP A 257 15.49 -28.00 16.11
N SER A 258 14.91 -27.86 17.30
CA SER A 258 15.32 -28.65 18.47
C SER A 258 14.97 -30.14 18.31
N ASN A 259 15.97 -31.02 18.50
CA ASN A 259 15.82 -32.49 18.47
C ASN A 259 14.99 -33.07 19.63
N SER A 260 14.22 -32.25 20.34
CA SER A 260 13.38 -32.73 21.44
C SER A 260 12.26 -33.63 20.91
N THR A 261 12.01 -34.73 21.61
CA THR A 261 11.09 -35.82 21.25
C THR A 261 9.59 -35.48 21.33
N GLY A 262 9.24 -34.21 21.55
CA GLY A 262 7.86 -33.74 21.73
C GLY A 262 7.36 -32.88 20.58
N GLN A 263 6.05 -32.95 20.33
CA GLN A 263 5.37 -32.08 19.36
C GLN A 263 5.51 -30.60 19.77
N LYS A 264 5.93 -29.77 18.82
CA LYS A 264 6.07 -28.32 18.99
C LYS A 264 4.83 -27.62 18.47
N ASN A 265 4.12 -26.97 19.38
CA ASN A 265 2.91 -26.23 19.04
C ASN A 265 3.24 -24.76 18.79
N ILE A 266 2.86 -24.26 17.63
CA ILE A 266 2.97 -22.84 17.24
C ILE A 266 1.55 -22.34 17.03
N ASN A 267 1.18 -21.25 17.71
CA ASN A 267 -0.11 -20.60 17.51
C ASN A 267 0.12 -19.26 16.82
N ILE A 268 -0.53 -19.05 15.68
CA ILE A 268 -0.47 -17.80 14.91
C ILE A 268 -1.87 -17.20 14.86
N TYR A 269 -1.96 -15.95 15.27
CA TYR A 269 -3.18 -15.16 15.23
C TYR A 269 -3.02 -14.07 14.18
N ILE A 270 -3.90 -14.06 13.19
CA ILE A 270 -3.90 -13.05 12.14
C ILE A 270 -5.08 -12.11 12.40
N TRP A 271 -4.77 -10.82 12.52
CA TRP A 271 -5.75 -9.78 12.79
C TRP A 271 -5.66 -8.65 11.76
N GLY A 272 -6.77 -8.39 11.07
CA GLY A 272 -6.86 -7.35 10.05
C GLY A 272 -7.77 -7.75 8.89
N HIS A 273 -7.93 -6.84 7.95
CA HIS A 273 -8.88 -6.98 6.84
C HIS A 273 -8.23 -7.53 5.56
N SER A 274 -6.90 -7.65 5.52
CA SER A 274 -6.17 -7.97 4.30
C SER A 274 -5.25 -9.17 4.51
N LEU A 275 -5.52 -10.23 3.74
CA LEU A 275 -4.65 -11.38 3.50
C LEU A 275 -4.25 -11.35 2.03
N ALA A 276 -3.70 -10.22 1.57
CA ALA A 276 -3.58 -9.89 0.16
C ALA A 276 -2.29 -10.45 -0.48
N GLU A 277 -2.28 -10.49 -1.82
CA GLU A 277 -1.12 -10.90 -2.63
C GLU A 277 0.13 -10.06 -2.33
N SER A 278 -0.04 -8.80 -1.91
CA SER A 278 1.06 -7.91 -1.49
C SER A 278 1.91 -8.47 -0.34
N ASP A 279 1.33 -9.36 0.47
CA ASP A 279 1.96 -9.99 1.63
C ASP A 279 2.10 -11.52 1.42
N GLU A 280 2.02 -11.98 0.17
CA GLU A 280 2.06 -13.39 -0.22
C GLU A 280 3.28 -14.13 0.37
N SER A 281 4.46 -13.52 0.38
CA SER A 281 5.68 -14.17 0.90
C SER A 281 5.53 -14.56 2.37
N TYR A 282 5.00 -13.66 3.20
CA TYR A 282 4.77 -13.89 4.62
C TYR A 282 3.67 -14.92 4.86
N ILE A 283 2.60 -14.87 4.06
CA ILE A 283 1.51 -15.85 4.11
C ILE A 283 2.05 -17.24 3.75
N ASN A 284 2.79 -17.38 2.64
CA ASN A 284 3.39 -18.64 2.25
C ASN A 284 4.31 -19.21 3.33
N GLU A 285 5.06 -18.36 4.03
CA GLU A 285 5.91 -18.76 5.14
C GLU A 285 5.12 -19.32 6.34
N ILE A 286 4.09 -18.62 6.81
CA ILE A 286 3.17 -19.09 7.87
C ILE A 286 2.64 -20.49 7.53
N PHE A 287 2.17 -20.64 6.30
CA PHE A 287 1.54 -21.88 5.84
C PHE A 287 2.56 -22.94 5.38
N SER A 288 3.85 -22.77 5.69
CA SER A 288 4.90 -23.79 5.46
C SER A 288 5.24 -24.60 6.72
N PHE A 289 4.85 -24.17 7.92
CA PHE A 289 5.31 -24.79 9.17
C PHE A 289 4.81 -26.23 9.39
N ASN A 290 3.60 -26.57 8.96
CA ASN A 290 3.06 -27.94 9.10
C ASN A 290 3.67 -28.97 8.12
N GLN A 291 4.70 -28.59 7.37
CA GLN A 291 5.45 -29.51 6.50
C GLN A 291 6.63 -30.16 7.23
N LYS A 292 7.03 -29.65 8.41
CA LYS A 292 8.14 -30.19 9.21
C LYS A 292 7.65 -31.30 10.15
N PRO A 293 8.40 -32.40 10.33
CA PRO A 293 8.10 -33.41 11.36
C PRO A 293 8.05 -32.77 12.75
N ASN A 294 7.16 -33.26 13.61
CA ASN A 294 7.01 -32.83 15.01
C ASN A 294 6.62 -31.35 15.21
N VAL A 295 6.22 -30.62 14.17
CA VAL A 295 5.68 -29.26 14.29
C VAL A 295 4.19 -29.27 14.03
N GLN A 296 3.42 -28.62 14.90
CA GLN A 296 2.01 -28.33 14.71
C GLN A 296 1.77 -26.82 14.84
N CYS A 297 1.55 -26.18 13.71
CA CYS A 297 1.14 -24.80 13.57
C CYS A 297 -0.38 -24.71 13.45
N LEU A 298 -0.99 -23.92 14.33
CA LEU A 298 -2.41 -23.58 14.30
C LEU A 298 -2.56 -22.09 13.97
N VAL A 299 -3.33 -21.79 12.92
CA VAL A 299 -3.60 -20.45 12.44
C VAL A 299 -5.06 -20.10 12.73
N THR A 300 -5.25 -18.98 13.44
CA THR A 300 -6.57 -18.38 13.67
C THR A 300 -6.63 -17.05 12.93
N VAL A 301 -7.54 -16.94 11.97
CA VAL A 301 -7.81 -15.69 11.25
C VAL A 301 -9.04 -15.04 11.87
N TYR A 302 -8.87 -13.83 12.39
CA TYR A 302 -9.98 -13.04 12.92
C TYR A 302 -10.56 -12.14 11.82
N PHE A 303 -11.88 -12.18 11.64
CA PHE A 303 -12.60 -11.39 10.63
C PHE A 303 -13.60 -10.42 11.28
N HIS A 304 -13.83 -9.27 10.66
CA HIS A 304 -14.82 -8.30 11.13
C HIS A 304 -16.10 -8.40 10.30
N GLY A 305 -17.27 -8.40 10.94
CA GLY A 305 -18.56 -8.48 10.23
C GLY A 305 -18.61 -9.65 9.24
N ASN A 306 -18.84 -9.34 7.96
CA ASN A 306 -18.98 -10.34 6.89
C ASN A 306 -17.70 -10.53 6.05
N ASP A 307 -16.52 -10.14 6.55
CA ASP A 307 -15.27 -10.17 5.78
C ASP A 307 -14.69 -11.59 5.57
N ALA A 308 -15.19 -12.61 6.27
CA ALA A 308 -14.65 -13.97 6.23
C ALA A 308 -14.54 -14.56 4.81
N PRO A 309 -15.55 -14.45 3.91
CA PRO A 309 -15.46 -14.95 2.55
C PRO A 309 -14.36 -14.27 1.73
N GLN A 310 -14.15 -12.96 1.89
CA GLN A 310 -13.11 -12.22 1.19
C GLN A 310 -11.72 -12.69 1.63
N LEU A 311 -11.51 -12.84 2.93
CA LEU A 311 -10.25 -13.36 3.48
C LEU A 311 -9.96 -14.79 3.00
N LEU A 312 -10.98 -15.63 2.92
CA LEU A 312 -10.85 -16.99 2.38
C LEU A 312 -10.49 -16.98 0.89
N ASN A 313 -11.14 -16.13 0.07
CA ASN A 313 -10.82 -16.01 -1.35
C ASN A 313 -9.37 -15.57 -1.55
N ASN A 314 -8.91 -14.58 -0.80
CA ASN A 314 -7.51 -14.13 -0.90
C ASN A 314 -6.51 -15.25 -0.53
N LEU A 315 -6.81 -16.06 0.51
CA LEU A 315 -6.00 -17.24 0.84
C LEU A 315 -6.04 -18.29 -0.26
N LEU A 316 -7.18 -18.51 -0.91
CA LEU A 316 -7.29 -19.45 -2.04
C LEU A 316 -6.47 -18.98 -3.24
N ASP A 317 -6.45 -17.69 -3.52
CA ASP A 317 -5.65 -17.12 -4.62
C ASP A 317 -4.15 -17.32 -4.39
N ILE A 318 -3.69 -17.13 -3.16
CA ILE A 318 -2.29 -17.27 -2.76
C ILE A 318 -1.88 -18.75 -2.62
N LEU A 319 -2.55 -19.49 -1.73
CA LEU A 319 -2.15 -20.83 -1.30
C LEU A 319 -2.66 -21.96 -2.21
N LYS A 320 -3.62 -21.64 -3.09
CA LYS A 320 -4.40 -22.58 -3.91
C LYS A 320 -5.31 -23.48 -3.08
N LYS A 321 -6.35 -23.99 -3.75
CA LYS A 321 -7.43 -24.80 -3.16
C LYS A 321 -6.94 -25.94 -2.29
N ASP A 322 -6.05 -26.79 -2.82
CA ASP A 322 -5.65 -28.03 -2.17
C ASP A 322 -4.98 -27.79 -0.80
N LYS A 323 -4.17 -26.72 -0.70
CA LYS A 323 -3.48 -26.35 0.53
C LYS A 323 -4.47 -25.83 1.57
N VAL A 324 -5.37 -24.91 1.18
CA VAL A 324 -6.38 -24.36 2.10
C VAL A 324 -7.30 -25.46 2.64
N GLU A 325 -7.82 -26.33 1.76
CA GLU A 325 -8.68 -27.44 2.17
C GLU A 325 -7.98 -28.39 3.14
N LEU A 326 -6.72 -28.75 2.88
CA LEU A 326 -5.94 -29.61 3.78
C LEU A 326 -5.83 -29.00 5.17
N TRP A 327 -5.48 -27.71 5.25
CA TRP A 327 -5.31 -27.00 6.52
C TRP A 327 -6.61 -26.91 7.32
N MET A 328 -7.74 -26.64 6.65
CA MET A 328 -9.05 -26.62 7.30
C MET A 328 -9.49 -28.01 7.76
N LYS A 329 -9.35 -29.05 6.92
CA LYS A 329 -9.71 -30.44 7.25
C LYS A 329 -8.92 -30.99 8.45
N LYS A 330 -7.67 -30.56 8.61
CA LYS A 330 -6.81 -30.94 9.74
C LYS A 330 -7.04 -30.09 10.99
N GLY A 331 -7.90 -29.08 10.93
CA GLY A 331 -8.13 -28.13 12.02
C GLY A 331 -6.95 -27.18 12.27
N TRP A 332 -6.02 -27.07 11.32
CA TRP A 332 -4.85 -26.20 11.41
C TRP A 332 -5.17 -24.75 11.05
N LEU A 333 -6.23 -24.51 10.28
CA LEU A 333 -6.73 -23.18 9.94
C LEU A 333 -8.17 -23.04 10.42
N LYS A 334 -8.46 -21.98 11.17
CA LYS A 334 -9.83 -21.60 11.54
C LYS A 334 -10.06 -20.10 11.38
N PHE A 335 -11.32 -19.75 11.10
CA PHE A 335 -11.80 -18.38 11.09
C PHE A 335 -12.62 -18.13 12.35
N GLN A 336 -12.42 -16.98 12.97
CA GLN A 336 -13.17 -16.56 14.16
C GLN A 336 -13.61 -15.12 14.01
N GLU A 337 -14.80 -14.80 14.51
CA GLU A 337 -15.27 -13.42 14.53
C GLU A 337 -14.37 -12.59 15.45
N ASN A 338 -14.01 -11.41 14.99
CA ASN A 338 -13.20 -10.46 15.73
C ASN A 338 -13.99 -9.99 16.96
N PRO A 339 -13.46 -10.08 18.19
CA PRO A 339 -14.13 -9.50 19.35
C PRO A 339 -14.41 -8.01 19.12
N ASN A 340 -15.58 -7.52 19.52
CA ASN A 340 -15.95 -6.12 19.39
C ASN A 340 -15.15 -5.25 20.38
N ILE A 341 -13.89 -4.96 20.04
CA ILE A 341 -12.95 -4.23 20.91
C ILE A 341 -13.53 -2.87 21.31
N ALA A 342 -14.25 -2.19 20.42
CA ALA A 342 -14.86 -0.90 20.71
C ALA A 342 -15.89 -1.02 21.84
N GLU A 343 -16.86 -1.93 21.72
CA GLU A 343 -17.87 -2.17 22.76
C GLU A 343 -17.25 -2.66 24.07
N ILE A 344 -16.30 -3.60 23.97
CA ILE A 344 -15.51 -4.13 25.09
C ILE A 344 -14.86 -3.02 25.91
N ASN A 345 -14.42 -1.95 25.26
CA ASN A 345 -13.78 -0.79 25.86
C ASN A 345 -14.74 0.39 26.12
N GLY A 346 -16.05 0.19 25.95
CA GLY A 346 -17.06 1.25 26.12
C GLY A 346 -16.87 2.43 25.16
N ILE A 347 -16.26 2.18 24.00
CA ILE A 347 -16.03 3.17 22.95
C ILE A 347 -17.29 3.23 22.08
N ARG A 348 -18.04 4.32 22.18
CA ARG A 348 -19.17 4.57 21.28
C ARG A 348 -18.67 5.08 19.93
N PRO A 349 -19.22 4.58 18.80
CA PRO A 349 -19.00 5.18 17.49
C PRO A 349 -19.36 6.66 17.56
N VAL A 350 -18.52 7.51 16.97
CA VAL A 350 -18.86 8.92 16.76
C VAL A 350 -19.34 9.00 15.32
N GLU A 351 -20.59 9.43 15.09
CA GLU A 351 -20.97 9.87 13.76
C GLU A 351 -20.08 11.06 13.40
N LEU A 352 -19.16 10.85 12.46
CA LEU A 352 -18.40 11.96 11.90
C LEU A 352 -19.40 12.88 11.20
N PRO A 353 -19.30 14.21 11.36
CA PRO A 353 -20.11 15.13 10.58
C PRO A 353 -19.92 14.79 9.11
N LYS A 354 -21.02 14.58 8.38
CA LYS A 354 -20.95 14.48 6.91
C LYS A 354 -20.25 15.74 6.44
N ILE A 355 -19.07 15.58 5.83
CA ILE A 355 -18.35 16.70 5.23
C ILE A 355 -19.32 17.29 4.21
N ALA A 356 -19.81 18.50 4.49
CA ALA A 356 -20.55 19.26 3.50
C ALA A 356 -19.62 19.44 2.31
N GLU A 357 -20.09 19.06 1.12
CA GLU A 357 -19.36 19.22 -0.14
C GLU A 357 -18.79 20.65 -0.20
N ALA A 358 -17.46 20.76 -0.28
CA ALA A 358 -16.74 22.02 -0.33
C ALA A 358 -16.49 22.46 -1.76
#